data_AF-A0A9C8ZPV0-F1
#
_entry.id   AF-A0A9C8ZPV0-F1
#
_cell.length_a   1.000
_cell.length_b   1.000
_cell.length_c   1.000
_cell.angle_alpha   90.00
_cell.angle_beta   90.00
_cell.angle_gamma   90.00
#
_symmetry.space_group_name_H-M   'P 1'
#
loop_
_entity.id
_entity.type
_entity.pdbx_description
1 polymer ?
#
loop_
_entity_poly.entity_id
_entity_poly.type
_entity_poly.pdbx_seq_one_letter_code
_entity_poly.pdbx_strand_id
1 'polypeptide(L)'
;MNRKPSPPPTVHGRGALAFTAALLLSLVLVACGAASAGPTITPYPFITATPRPVYSPTPPPTPTLLPSATPTGPTATPTATLTRPPTFGPTETPTPEVTATIPGISDEPCEHRPEAEFLAVYESDPGLPPALGCPTAPPEAEEPPRVWPVEVRYQPFERGHMLWLSNVGWLEGRVIYILLDDLTYTRQDDTFDPHEDPSSGNFLPPAGLYEPRDALGKVWRETPGLRERIGYGTGPERPITATMQMFQYGEMIYLPPLNTVFVFKRGQPGTWSAYQPGSS
;
A
#
# COMPACT_ATOMS: atom_id res chain seq x y z
N MET A 1 24.48 60.00 9.19
CA MET A 1 25.67 60.06 10.07
C MET A 1 25.41 61.06 11.17
N ASN A 2 25.45 60.65 12.45
CA ASN A 2 25.73 61.53 13.59
C ASN A 2 25.98 60.62 14.82
N ARG A 3 27.16 60.72 15.45
CA ARG A 3 27.50 60.01 16.69
C ARG A 3 27.76 61.03 17.79
N LYS A 4 27.32 60.74 19.01
CA LYS A 4 27.96 61.24 20.24
C LYS A 4 27.97 60.12 21.29
N PRO A 5 29.09 59.86 22.00
CA PRO A 5 29.24 58.70 22.88
C PRO A 5 28.94 59.02 24.36
N SER A 6 28.79 57.96 25.18
CA SER A 6 28.75 58.01 26.64
C SER A 6 29.84 57.11 27.26
N PRO A 7 30.48 57.50 28.39
CA PRO A 7 31.62 56.77 28.98
C PRO A 7 31.25 55.84 30.18
N PRO A 8 32.15 54.91 30.58
CA PRO A 8 32.13 54.18 31.86
C PRO A 8 32.92 54.95 32.97
N PRO A 9 32.85 54.62 34.29
CA PRO A 9 33.56 53.48 34.93
C PRO A 9 32.71 52.86 36.09
N THR A 10 33.15 52.07 37.09
CA THR A 10 34.46 51.59 37.62
C THR A 10 34.28 50.22 38.34
N VAL A 11 35.37 49.59 38.84
CA VAL A 11 35.36 48.44 39.77
C VAL A 11 36.16 48.76 41.06
N HIS A 12 35.67 48.31 42.22
CA HIS A 12 36.41 48.11 43.47
C HIS A 12 35.96 46.78 44.11
N GLY A 13 36.78 45.98 44.81
CA GLY A 13 38.22 46.08 45.03
C GLY A 13 38.69 45.27 46.26
N ARG A 14 39.54 44.26 46.03
CA ARG A 14 40.59 43.69 46.91
C ARG A 14 40.32 43.41 48.42
N GLY A 15 40.61 42.17 48.83
CA GLY A 15 41.00 41.80 50.20
C GLY A 15 41.77 40.47 50.19
N ALA A 16 42.90 40.35 50.91
CA ALA A 16 43.82 39.21 50.80
C ALA A 16 44.53 38.88 52.12
N LEU A 17 45.10 37.65 52.19
CA LEU A 17 46.04 37.12 53.21
C LEU A 17 45.45 36.84 54.63
N ALA A 18 45.98 35.95 55.48
CA ALA A 18 46.76 34.70 55.32
C ALA A 18 46.98 34.01 56.72
N PHE A 19 47.61 32.82 56.73
CA PHE A 19 48.35 32.14 57.83
C PHE A 19 47.65 31.29 58.94
N THR A 20 47.99 29.97 58.94
CA THR A 20 48.29 29.05 60.09
C THR A 20 47.21 28.66 61.13
N ALA A 21 47.19 27.45 61.74
CA ALA A 21 48.01 26.22 61.63
C ALA A 21 47.24 24.95 62.12
N ALA A 22 47.86 23.78 61.92
CA ALA A 22 47.33 22.41 61.98
C ALA A 22 46.73 21.85 63.31
N LEU A 23 45.85 20.84 63.16
CA LEU A 23 45.87 19.62 63.98
C LEU A 23 45.42 18.40 63.14
N LEU A 24 45.99 17.22 63.41
CA LEU A 24 45.75 15.96 62.70
C LEU A 24 44.47 15.25 63.16
N LEU A 25 43.74 14.61 62.23
CA LEU A 25 43.00 13.39 62.54
C LEU A 25 43.01 12.44 61.34
N SER A 26 43.55 11.25 61.53
CA SER A 26 43.68 10.21 60.50
C SER A 26 42.37 9.42 60.37
N LEU A 27 41.86 9.26 59.15
CA LEU A 27 40.91 8.19 58.84
C LEU A 27 41.25 7.56 57.49
N VAL A 28 41.82 6.35 57.52
CA VAL A 28 42.03 5.52 56.35
C VAL A 28 40.72 4.79 56.06
N LEU A 29 40.10 5.09 54.92
CA LEU A 29 38.97 4.30 54.40
C LEU A 29 39.41 3.53 53.16
N VAL A 30 39.48 2.22 53.32
CA VAL A 30 39.69 1.24 52.25
C VAL A 30 38.33 0.89 51.64
N ALA A 31 38.11 1.27 50.38
CA ALA A 31 37.06 0.75 49.49
C ALA A 31 37.28 1.34 48.09
N CYS A 32 36.98 0.69 46.98
CA CYS A 32 36.90 -0.74 46.66
C CYS A 32 37.18 -0.85 45.14
N GLY A 33 37.61 -2.00 44.63
CA GLY A 33 38.01 -2.12 43.23
C GLY A 33 36.85 -1.86 42.26
N ALA A 34 36.95 -0.83 41.42
CA ALA A 34 36.06 -0.64 40.28
C ALA A 34 36.39 -1.66 39.18
N ALA A 35 35.79 -2.84 39.28
CA ALA A 35 35.81 -3.81 38.18
C ALA A 35 35.05 -3.21 36.99
N SER A 36 35.73 -3.03 35.86
CA SER A 36 35.09 -2.58 34.62
C SER A 36 34.26 -3.72 34.04
N ALA A 37 32.95 -3.65 34.26
CA ALA A 37 32.00 -4.48 33.53
C ALA A 37 32.02 -4.06 32.06
N GLY A 38 32.69 -4.85 31.22
CA GLY A 38 32.52 -4.75 29.77
C GLY A 38 31.08 -5.05 29.37
N PRO A 39 30.58 -4.52 28.23
CA PRO A 39 29.22 -4.76 27.80
C PRO A 39 28.97 -6.25 27.61
N THR A 40 28.00 -6.79 28.34
CA THR A 40 27.55 -8.18 28.16
C THR A 40 26.79 -8.26 26.85
N ILE A 41 27.42 -8.82 25.82
CA ILE A 41 26.74 -9.13 24.56
C ILE A 41 25.74 -10.25 24.84
N THR A 42 24.46 -9.90 24.93
CA THR A 42 23.37 -10.87 24.97
C THR A 42 23.23 -11.48 23.57
N PRO A 43 23.40 -12.81 23.39
CA PRO A 43 23.17 -13.43 22.10
C PRO A 43 21.68 -13.41 21.78
N TYR A 44 21.29 -12.58 20.82
CA TYR A 44 19.94 -12.63 20.25
C TYR A 44 19.72 -14.01 19.59
N PRO A 45 18.52 -14.60 19.71
CA PRO A 45 18.20 -15.83 19.00
C PRO A 45 18.16 -15.54 17.49
N PHE A 46 19.16 -16.04 16.76
CA PHE A 46 19.16 -16.01 15.31
C PHE A 46 18.05 -16.93 14.79
N ILE A 47 17.10 -16.38 14.04
CA ILE A 47 16.11 -17.18 13.31
C ILE A 47 16.83 -17.84 12.13
N THR A 48 17.17 -19.13 12.27
CA THR A 48 17.67 -19.92 11.16
C THR A 48 16.59 -20.00 10.08
N ALA A 49 16.86 -19.43 8.90
CA ALA A 49 15.93 -19.48 7.77
C ALA A 49 15.64 -20.94 7.40
N THR A 50 14.39 -21.36 7.58
CA THR A 50 13.95 -22.69 7.15
C THR A 50 13.88 -22.69 5.62
N PRO A 51 14.57 -23.61 4.91
CA PRO A 51 14.54 -23.62 3.45
C PRO A 51 13.12 -23.84 2.95
N ARG A 52 12.66 -22.99 2.02
CA ARG A 52 11.35 -23.17 1.38
C ARG A 52 11.33 -24.51 0.62
N PRO A 53 10.22 -25.27 0.65
CA PRO A 53 10.10 -26.46 -0.18
C PRO A 53 10.25 -26.08 -1.65
N VAL A 54 11.22 -26.68 -2.33
CA VAL A 54 11.38 -26.54 -3.78
C VAL A 54 10.27 -27.33 -4.43
N TYR A 55 9.23 -26.64 -4.90
CA TYR A 55 8.19 -27.25 -5.72
C TYR A 55 8.80 -27.65 -7.07
N SER A 56 9.11 -28.94 -7.21
CA SER A 56 9.45 -29.53 -8.50
C SER A 56 8.23 -29.45 -9.41
N PRO A 57 8.33 -28.92 -10.64
CA PRO A 57 7.19 -28.86 -11.55
C PRO A 57 6.71 -30.27 -11.86
N THR A 58 5.42 -30.52 -11.64
CA THR A 58 4.78 -31.79 -12.01
C THR A 58 4.95 -32.00 -13.52
N PRO A 59 5.45 -33.16 -13.98
CA PRO A 59 5.59 -33.41 -15.42
C PRO A 59 4.20 -33.33 -16.09
N PRO A 60 4.11 -32.77 -17.31
CA PRO A 60 2.85 -32.68 -18.02
C PRO A 60 2.27 -34.09 -18.25
N PRO A 61 0.94 -34.27 -18.21
CA PRO A 61 0.32 -35.58 -18.37
C PRO A 61 0.63 -36.14 -19.75
N THR A 62 1.14 -37.37 -19.78
CA THR A 62 1.39 -38.12 -21.02
C THR A 62 0.10 -38.20 -21.84
N PRO A 63 0.10 -37.81 -23.13
CA PRO A 63 -1.10 -37.88 -23.96
C PRO A 63 -1.54 -39.34 -24.11
N THR A 64 -2.72 -39.65 -23.58
CA THR A 64 -3.32 -40.98 -23.74
C THR A 64 -3.86 -41.10 -25.17
N LEU A 65 -3.26 -41.99 -25.97
CA LEU A 65 -3.70 -42.24 -27.33
C LEU A 65 -5.11 -42.84 -27.33
N LEU A 66 -6.03 -42.16 -28.01
CA LEU A 66 -7.41 -42.63 -28.21
C LEU A 66 -7.39 -43.87 -29.12
N PRO A 67 -8.03 -45.00 -28.76
CA PRO A 67 -8.12 -46.15 -29.65
C PRO A 67 -8.99 -45.82 -30.86
N SER A 68 -8.46 -46.11 -32.06
CA SER A 68 -9.17 -45.94 -33.32
C SER A 68 -10.34 -46.93 -33.45
N ALA A 69 -11.53 -46.43 -33.77
CA ALA A 69 -12.72 -47.26 -33.92
C ALA A 69 -12.85 -47.81 -35.36
N THR A 70 -12.63 -49.11 -35.52
CA THR A 70 -12.91 -49.85 -36.76
C THR A 70 -14.44 -50.01 -36.94
N PRO A 71 -15.01 -49.72 -38.13
CA PRO A 71 -16.43 -49.94 -38.40
C PRO A 71 -16.71 -51.39 -38.83
N THR A 72 -17.59 -52.09 -38.12
CA THR A 72 -18.05 -53.44 -38.51
C THR A 72 -19.54 -53.66 -38.25
N GLY A 73 -20.30 -53.88 -39.33
CA GLY A 73 -21.45 -54.81 -39.36
C GLY A 73 -22.78 -54.39 -38.71
N PRO A 74 -23.92 -54.46 -39.42
CA PRO A 74 -25.24 -54.24 -38.84
C PRO A 74 -25.78 -55.51 -38.16
N THR A 75 -26.31 -55.38 -36.94
CA THR A 75 -27.10 -56.41 -36.25
C THR A 75 -28.42 -55.81 -35.80
N ALA A 76 -29.53 -56.50 -36.09
CA ALA A 76 -30.89 -56.02 -35.86
C ALA A 76 -31.27 -55.94 -34.36
N THR A 77 -32.21 -55.05 -34.03
CA THR A 77 -32.83 -54.90 -32.69
C THR A 77 -34.26 -54.34 -32.89
N PRO A 78 -35.28 -54.73 -32.10
CA PRO A 78 -36.64 -54.88 -32.62
C PRO A 78 -37.54 -53.64 -32.52
N THR A 79 -38.67 -53.73 -33.23
CA THR A 79 -39.80 -52.80 -33.22
C THR A 79 -40.30 -52.47 -31.81
N ALA A 80 -40.24 -51.19 -31.44
CA ALA A 80 -40.89 -50.65 -30.25
C ALA A 80 -42.16 -49.86 -30.63
N THR A 81 -43.24 -50.09 -29.90
CA THR A 81 -44.56 -49.47 -30.12
C THR A 81 -44.53 -47.95 -29.90
N LEU A 82 -45.12 -47.19 -30.83
CA LEU A 82 -45.27 -45.73 -30.74
C LEU A 82 -46.25 -45.34 -29.61
N THR A 83 -45.70 -44.94 -28.46
CA THR A 83 -46.43 -44.16 -27.44
C THR A 83 -46.13 -42.68 -27.64
N ARG A 84 -47.17 -41.86 -27.84
CA ARG A 84 -47.04 -40.42 -28.11
C ARG A 84 -46.45 -39.69 -26.89
N PRO A 85 -45.35 -38.92 -27.03
CA PRO A 85 -44.81 -38.14 -25.92
C PRO A 85 -45.73 -36.95 -25.58
N PRO A 86 -45.78 -36.52 -24.31
CA PRO A 86 -46.50 -35.30 -23.92
C PRO A 86 -45.77 -34.06 -24.45
N THR A 87 -46.56 -33.04 -24.82
CA THR A 87 -46.03 -31.73 -25.22
C THR A 87 -45.54 -30.99 -23.97
N PHE A 88 -44.23 -30.83 -23.82
CA PHE A 88 -43.65 -29.93 -22.83
C PHE A 88 -43.72 -28.48 -23.36
N GLY A 89 -44.20 -27.56 -22.53
CA GLY A 89 -44.11 -26.12 -22.80
C GLY A 89 -42.67 -25.60 -22.64
N PRO A 90 -42.41 -24.34 -23.01
CA PRO A 90 -41.10 -23.74 -22.81
C PRO A 90 -40.83 -23.57 -21.30
N THR A 91 -39.96 -24.42 -20.76
CA THR A 91 -39.34 -24.21 -19.45
C THR A 91 -38.36 -23.06 -19.58
N GLU A 92 -38.67 -21.89 -19.01
CA GLU A 92 -37.67 -20.84 -18.86
C GLU A 92 -36.54 -21.39 -17.98
N THR A 93 -35.34 -21.44 -18.56
CA THR A 93 -34.14 -21.82 -17.83
C THR A 93 -33.73 -20.61 -17.00
N PRO A 94 -33.74 -20.67 -15.64
CA PRO A 94 -33.23 -19.58 -14.84
C PRO A 94 -31.76 -19.40 -15.22
N THR A 95 -31.43 -18.23 -15.78
CA THR A 95 -30.03 -17.84 -15.95
C THR A 95 -29.45 -17.74 -14.55
N PRO A 96 -28.37 -18.48 -14.20
CA PRO A 96 -27.69 -18.26 -12.94
C PRO A 96 -27.04 -16.87 -13.03
N GLU A 97 -27.71 -15.88 -12.43
CA GLU A 97 -27.11 -14.59 -12.16
C GLU A 97 -25.94 -14.84 -11.20
N VAL A 98 -24.72 -14.76 -11.72
CA VAL A 98 -23.50 -14.87 -10.91
C VAL A 98 -23.29 -13.53 -10.21
N THR A 99 -24.21 -13.20 -9.31
CA THR A 99 -24.04 -12.14 -8.34
C THR A 99 -22.97 -12.62 -7.37
N ALA A 100 -21.75 -12.14 -7.57
CA ALA A 100 -20.67 -12.30 -6.61
C ALA A 100 -20.98 -11.43 -5.38
N THR A 101 -21.93 -11.90 -4.55
CA THR A 101 -22.30 -11.24 -3.30
C THR A 101 -21.11 -11.31 -2.36
N ILE A 102 -20.48 -10.16 -2.10
CA ILE A 102 -19.48 -10.04 -1.03
C ILE A 102 -20.20 -10.37 0.29
N PRO A 103 -19.77 -11.39 1.05
CA PRO A 103 -20.40 -11.71 2.32
C PRO A 103 -20.14 -10.58 3.31
N GLY A 104 -21.20 -9.87 3.73
CA GLY A 104 -21.09 -8.79 4.73
C GLY A 104 -21.77 -7.47 4.40
N ILE A 105 -22.44 -7.33 3.25
CA ILE A 105 -23.31 -6.17 3.02
C ILE A 105 -24.57 -6.35 3.87
N SER A 106 -24.55 -5.84 5.10
CA SER A 106 -25.77 -5.45 5.79
C SER A 106 -26.32 -4.22 5.08
N ASP A 107 -27.60 -4.23 4.68
CA ASP A 107 -28.31 -3.05 4.14
C ASP A 107 -28.49 -1.92 5.18
N GLU A 108 -27.96 -2.11 6.40
CA GLU A 108 -27.87 -1.08 7.44
C GLU A 108 -26.93 0.06 7.01
N PRO A 109 -27.36 1.33 7.12
CA PRO A 109 -26.50 2.46 6.80
C PRO A 109 -25.33 2.55 7.78
N CYS A 110 -24.18 2.99 7.27
CA CYS A 110 -22.98 3.19 8.09
C CYS A 110 -23.24 4.18 9.24
N GLU A 111 -22.84 3.79 10.46
CA GLU A 111 -22.89 4.63 11.66
C GLU A 111 -22.16 5.96 11.46
N HIS A 112 -21.01 5.91 10.77
CA HIS A 112 -20.25 7.07 10.34
C HIS A 112 -20.24 7.15 8.81
N ARG A 113 -20.54 8.34 8.28
CA ARG A 113 -20.40 8.64 6.85
C ARG A 113 -18.94 8.97 6.50
N PRO A 114 -18.55 8.88 5.23
CA PRO A 114 -17.28 9.42 4.77
C PRO A 114 -17.19 10.92 5.07
N GLU A 115 -15.95 11.40 5.22
CA GLU A 115 -15.65 12.78 5.57
C GLU A 115 -15.13 13.57 4.36
N ALA A 116 -15.13 14.90 4.48
CA ALA A 116 -14.53 15.83 3.51
C ALA A 116 -14.93 15.54 2.04
N GLU A 117 -13.97 15.50 1.10
CA GLU A 117 -14.23 15.29 -0.33
C GLU A 117 -14.75 13.88 -0.66
N PHE A 118 -14.58 12.91 0.25
CA PHE A 118 -14.97 11.52 0.03
C PHE A 118 -16.48 11.32 0.09
N LEU A 119 -17.21 12.12 0.87
CA LEU A 119 -18.67 12.02 0.98
C LEU A 119 -19.36 12.23 -0.38
N ALA A 120 -18.98 13.30 -1.09
CA ALA A 120 -19.55 13.63 -2.39
C ALA A 120 -19.29 12.53 -3.43
N VAL A 121 -18.11 11.90 -3.39
CA VAL A 121 -17.76 10.78 -4.28
C VAL A 121 -18.56 9.53 -3.91
N TYR A 122 -18.58 9.15 -2.63
CA TYR A 122 -19.28 7.97 -2.13
C TYR A 122 -20.80 8.02 -2.36
N GLU A 123 -21.42 9.20 -2.30
CA GLU A 123 -22.85 9.39 -2.61
C GLU A 123 -23.13 9.58 -4.12
N SER A 124 -22.12 9.83 -4.96
CA SER A 124 -22.30 10.02 -6.41
C SER A 124 -22.41 8.72 -7.23
N ASP A 125 -21.81 7.63 -6.75
CA ASP A 125 -21.87 6.31 -7.40
C ASP A 125 -22.51 5.29 -6.44
N PRO A 126 -23.73 4.77 -6.71
CA PRO A 126 -24.40 3.80 -5.86
C PRO A 126 -23.68 2.44 -5.80
N GLY A 127 -22.69 2.19 -6.66
CA GLY A 127 -21.79 1.04 -6.58
C GLY A 127 -20.70 1.16 -5.52
N LEU A 128 -20.38 2.36 -5.01
CA LEU A 128 -19.32 2.55 -4.02
C LEU A 128 -19.67 2.05 -2.61
N PRO A 129 -20.86 2.33 -2.04
CA PRO A 129 -21.23 1.81 -0.73
C PRO A 129 -21.13 0.27 -0.60
N PRO A 130 -21.72 -0.56 -1.50
CA PRO A 130 -21.59 -2.01 -1.41
C PRO A 130 -20.17 -2.54 -1.75
N ALA A 131 -19.35 -1.78 -2.48
CA ALA A 131 -18.00 -2.20 -2.87
C ALA A 131 -16.90 -1.83 -1.84
N LEU A 132 -17.10 -0.75 -1.08
CA LEU A 132 -16.14 -0.28 -0.06
C LEU A 132 -16.59 -0.63 1.37
N GLY A 133 -17.89 -0.78 1.59
CA GLY A 133 -18.47 -0.83 2.93
C GLY A 133 -18.38 0.52 3.63
N CYS A 134 -18.31 0.49 4.95
CA CYS A 134 -18.27 1.68 5.80
C CYS A 134 -16.84 2.20 6.04
N PRO A 135 -16.67 3.51 6.35
CA PRO A 135 -15.43 4.06 6.87
C PRO A 135 -14.94 3.30 8.11
N THR A 136 -13.63 3.14 8.26
CA THR A 136 -13.02 2.39 9.37
C THR A 136 -12.03 3.22 10.18
N ALA A 137 -11.91 2.85 11.45
CA ALA A 137 -10.93 3.34 12.41
C ALA A 137 -9.96 2.21 12.78
N PRO A 138 -8.83 2.50 13.47
CA PRO A 138 -8.00 1.45 14.08
C PRO A 138 -8.85 0.52 14.97
N PRO A 139 -8.60 -0.80 15.03
CA PRO A 139 -9.44 -1.76 15.76
C PRO A 139 -9.64 -1.50 17.25
N GLU A 140 -8.76 -0.71 17.87
CA GLU A 140 -8.75 -0.34 19.29
C GLU A 140 -9.02 1.16 19.52
N ALA A 141 -9.45 1.90 18.49
CA ALA A 141 -9.77 3.31 18.62
C ALA A 141 -11.16 3.52 19.25
N GLU A 142 -11.20 4.35 20.29
CA GLU A 142 -12.45 4.95 20.81
C GLU A 142 -12.92 6.14 19.95
N GLU A 143 -12.07 6.61 19.03
CA GLU A 143 -12.35 7.71 18.10
C GLU A 143 -13.06 7.21 16.83
N PRO A 144 -13.98 8.00 16.24
CA PRO A 144 -14.63 7.63 14.99
C PRO A 144 -13.64 7.54 13.80
N PRO A 145 -14.03 6.86 12.71
CA PRO A 145 -13.31 6.88 11.44
C PRO A 145 -13.06 8.30 10.95
N ARG A 146 -11.81 8.64 10.64
CA ARG A 146 -11.39 9.99 10.21
C ARG A 146 -10.60 9.99 8.91
N VAL A 147 -10.45 11.17 8.31
CA VAL A 147 -9.42 11.45 7.31
C VAL A 147 -8.02 11.49 7.92
N TRP A 148 -7.05 10.93 7.20
CA TRP A 148 -5.62 10.94 7.54
C TRP A 148 -4.83 11.76 6.51
N PRO A 149 -3.87 12.61 6.93
CA PRO A 149 -2.89 13.16 6.01
C PRO A 149 -1.96 12.04 5.51
N VAL A 150 -1.54 12.15 4.26
CA VAL A 150 -0.56 11.26 3.64
C VAL A 150 0.29 12.05 2.65
N GLU A 151 1.61 11.90 2.74
CA GLU A 151 2.52 12.44 1.72
C GLU A 151 2.57 11.46 0.55
N VAL A 152 2.24 11.96 -0.64
CA VAL A 152 2.20 11.17 -1.88
C VAL A 152 3.32 11.63 -2.80
N ARG A 153 3.98 10.69 -3.49
CA ARG A 153 4.74 11.00 -4.71
C ARG A 153 4.04 10.37 -5.89
N TYR A 154 3.50 11.24 -6.75
CA TYR A 154 2.64 10.87 -7.87
C TYR A 154 3.41 11.03 -9.18
N GLN A 155 3.28 10.04 -10.07
CA GLN A 155 3.70 10.17 -11.46
C GLN A 155 2.62 9.59 -12.39
N PRO A 156 2.19 10.32 -13.44
CA PRO A 156 1.34 9.78 -14.50
C PRO A 156 2.20 9.02 -15.50
N PHE A 157 1.67 7.95 -16.08
CA PHE A 157 2.31 7.10 -17.07
C PHE A 157 1.51 7.05 -18.37
N GLU A 158 2.05 6.40 -19.40
CA GLU A 158 1.36 6.21 -20.69
C GLU A 158 0.07 5.39 -20.55
N ARG A 159 0.06 4.41 -19.65
CA ARG A 159 -1.04 3.44 -19.43
C ARG A 159 -1.36 3.26 -17.95
N GLY A 160 -1.36 4.36 -17.20
CA GLY A 160 -1.69 4.32 -15.77
C GLY A 160 -1.08 5.43 -14.92
N HIS A 161 -0.98 5.16 -13.62
CA HIS A 161 -0.42 6.04 -12.61
C HIS A 161 0.39 5.20 -11.60
N MET A 162 1.41 5.80 -10.98
CA MET A 162 1.99 5.25 -9.75
C MET A 162 1.94 6.30 -8.63
N LEU A 163 1.51 5.86 -7.45
CA LEU A 163 1.41 6.66 -6.24
C LEU A 163 2.23 5.97 -5.15
N TRP A 164 3.36 6.55 -4.75
CA TRP A 164 4.00 6.24 -3.48
C TRP A 164 3.28 7.00 -2.37
N LEU A 165 3.07 6.37 -1.21
CA LEU A 165 2.46 6.94 -0.01
C LEU A 165 3.41 6.76 1.19
N SER A 166 3.44 7.73 2.10
CA SER A 166 4.15 7.62 3.38
C SER A 166 3.54 6.63 4.37
N ASN A 167 2.22 6.46 4.33
CA ASN A 167 1.42 5.67 5.27
C ASN A 167 0.10 5.22 4.61
N VAL A 168 -0.53 4.17 5.14
CA VAL A 168 -1.89 3.78 4.76
C VAL A 168 -2.80 4.02 5.96
N GLY A 169 -3.24 5.27 6.10
CA GLY A 169 -4.13 5.70 7.19
C GLY A 169 -3.36 5.71 8.50
N TRP A 170 -3.79 4.87 9.45
CA TRP A 170 -3.07 4.63 10.70
C TRP A 170 -1.92 3.62 10.58
N LEU A 171 -1.78 2.92 9.45
CA LEU A 171 -0.69 1.97 9.26
C LEU A 171 0.59 2.71 8.85
N GLU A 172 1.56 2.73 9.75
CA GLU A 172 2.94 3.14 9.46
C GLU A 172 3.57 2.15 8.47
N GLY A 173 3.60 2.53 7.21
CA GLY A 173 4.05 1.67 6.13
C GLY A 173 4.03 2.40 4.80
N ARG A 174 5.22 2.55 4.21
CA ARG A 174 5.39 3.15 2.88
C ARG A 174 4.99 2.15 1.81
N VAL A 175 4.11 2.55 0.90
CA VAL A 175 3.56 1.65 -0.13
C VAL A 175 3.48 2.35 -1.48
N ILE A 176 3.48 1.57 -2.55
CA ILE A 176 3.36 2.03 -3.92
C ILE A 176 2.13 1.37 -4.54
N TYR A 177 1.13 2.19 -4.89
CA TYR A 177 0.00 1.77 -5.71
C TYR A 177 0.38 1.90 -7.18
N ILE A 178 0.19 0.83 -7.94
CA ILE A 178 0.34 0.77 -9.39
C ILE A 178 -1.06 0.68 -9.97
N LEU A 179 -1.51 1.73 -10.66
CA LEU A 179 -2.85 1.85 -11.24
C LEU A 179 -2.70 1.69 -12.75
N LEU A 180 -3.39 0.73 -13.36
CA LEU A 180 -3.27 0.45 -14.79
C LEU A 180 -4.53 0.87 -15.56
N ASP A 181 -4.38 1.11 -16.86
CA ASP A 181 -5.46 1.49 -17.78
C ASP A 181 -6.57 0.44 -17.91
N ASP A 182 -6.28 -0.82 -17.58
CA ASP A 182 -7.25 -1.92 -17.42
C ASP A 182 -8.13 -1.82 -16.15
N LEU A 183 -8.05 -0.70 -15.41
CA LEU A 183 -8.73 -0.43 -14.13
C LEU A 183 -8.35 -1.39 -12.99
N THR A 184 -7.35 -2.25 -13.16
CA THR A 184 -6.76 -3.03 -12.06
C THR A 184 -5.68 -2.23 -11.35
N TYR A 185 -5.51 -2.50 -10.04
CA TYR A 185 -4.35 -2.01 -9.30
C TYR A 185 -3.65 -3.13 -8.54
N THR A 186 -2.36 -2.92 -8.30
CA THR A 186 -1.59 -3.68 -7.32
C THR A 186 -0.95 -2.73 -6.31
N ARG A 187 -0.73 -3.23 -5.09
CA ARG A 187 0.03 -2.54 -4.06
C ARG A 187 1.34 -3.27 -3.84
N GLN A 188 2.45 -2.56 -3.86
CA GLN A 188 3.77 -3.02 -3.46
C GLN A 188 4.16 -2.29 -2.16
N ASP A 189 4.98 -2.92 -1.32
CA ASP A 189 5.61 -2.23 -0.19
C ASP A 189 6.90 -1.53 -0.68
N ASP A 190 7.23 -0.37 -0.12
CA ASP A 190 8.41 0.41 -0.54
C ASP A 190 9.72 -0.13 0.08
N THR A 191 10.49 -0.83 -0.76
CA THR A 191 11.79 -1.43 -0.44
C THR A 191 12.99 -0.60 -0.93
N PHE A 192 12.79 0.68 -1.27
CA PHE A 192 13.89 1.56 -1.72
C PHE A 192 14.73 2.10 -0.55
N ASP A 193 16.05 1.88 -0.62
CA ASP A 193 17.05 2.52 0.24
C ASP A 193 17.93 3.46 -0.60
N PRO A 194 17.91 4.79 -0.34
CA PRO A 194 18.74 5.75 -1.07
C PRO A 194 20.25 5.58 -0.90
N HIS A 195 20.72 4.71 -0.01
CA HIS A 195 22.15 4.40 0.18
C HIS A 195 22.61 3.17 -0.63
N GLU A 196 21.69 2.28 -1.00
CA GLU A 196 22.00 1.03 -1.72
C GLU A 196 21.45 1.04 -3.16
N ASP A 197 20.26 1.60 -3.37
CA ASP A 197 19.55 1.58 -4.64
C ASP A 197 19.87 2.81 -5.52
N PRO A 198 20.06 2.63 -6.84
CA PRO A 198 20.21 3.75 -7.74
C PRO A 198 18.87 4.47 -7.98
N SER A 199 18.87 5.79 -7.86
CA SER A 199 17.70 6.65 -8.11
C SER A 199 17.16 6.57 -9.54
N SER A 200 17.94 6.07 -10.50
CA SER A 200 17.55 5.86 -11.90
C SER A 200 18.39 4.71 -12.48
N GLY A 201 17.80 3.94 -13.39
CA GLY A 201 18.50 2.92 -14.18
C GLY A 201 19.19 3.49 -15.42
N ASN A 202 19.21 4.82 -15.57
CA ASN A 202 19.71 5.56 -16.73
C ASN A 202 19.05 5.13 -18.05
N PHE A 203 17.73 4.92 -18.01
CA PHE A 203 16.97 4.67 -19.23
C PHE A 203 16.84 5.96 -20.03
N LEU A 204 16.83 5.83 -21.37
CA LEU A 204 16.63 6.95 -22.29
C LEU A 204 15.18 6.93 -22.77
N PRO A 205 14.23 7.60 -22.08
CA PRO A 205 12.85 7.66 -22.53
C PRO A 205 12.75 8.41 -23.88
N PRO A 206 11.73 8.12 -24.71
CA PRO A 206 11.40 8.93 -25.87
C PRO A 206 11.13 10.40 -25.51
N ALA A 207 11.21 11.30 -26.49
CA ALA A 207 11.01 12.72 -26.28
C ALA A 207 9.62 13.01 -25.67
N GLY A 208 9.60 13.76 -24.56
CA GLY A 208 8.38 14.08 -23.80
C GLY A 208 7.98 13.05 -22.75
N LEU A 209 8.70 11.92 -22.64
CA LEU A 209 8.50 10.89 -21.62
C LEU A 209 9.62 10.92 -20.57
N TYR A 210 9.35 10.31 -19.42
CA TYR A 210 10.17 10.38 -18.21
C TYR A 210 10.45 8.98 -17.64
N GLU A 211 11.69 8.71 -17.24
CA GLU A 211 11.98 7.54 -16.39
C GLU A 211 11.49 7.84 -14.96
N PRO A 212 10.73 6.94 -14.31
CA PRO A 212 10.43 7.04 -12.88
C PRO A 212 11.70 6.88 -12.03
N ARG A 213 11.73 7.53 -10.87
CA ARG A 213 12.91 7.60 -10.00
C ARG A 213 12.67 7.01 -8.63
N ASP A 214 13.76 6.77 -7.91
CA ASP A 214 13.78 6.29 -6.53
C ASP A 214 12.86 5.08 -6.32
N ALA A 215 11.92 5.15 -5.37
CA ALA A 215 10.97 4.10 -5.02
C ALA A 215 10.04 3.71 -6.19
N LEU A 216 9.48 4.68 -6.93
CA LEU A 216 8.67 4.38 -8.12
C LEU A 216 9.54 3.75 -9.21
N GLY A 217 10.77 4.26 -9.40
CA GLY A 217 11.74 3.75 -10.35
C GLY A 217 12.19 2.32 -10.06
N LYS A 218 12.42 1.97 -8.78
CA LYS A 218 12.77 0.62 -8.35
C LYS A 218 11.65 -0.37 -8.69
N VAL A 219 10.42 -0.08 -8.26
CA VAL A 219 9.25 -0.92 -8.57
C VAL A 219 9.02 -1.05 -10.08
N TRP A 220 9.16 0.04 -10.83
CA TRP A 220 9.04 0.04 -12.30
C TRP A 220 10.09 -0.85 -12.97
N ARG A 221 11.36 -0.81 -12.54
CA ARG A 221 12.44 -1.64 -13.09
C ARG A 221 12.35 -3.12 -12.69
N GLU A 222 11.95 -3.40 -11.46
CA GLU A 222 12.09 -4.73 -10.85
C GLU A 222 10.81 -5.59 -10.91
N THR A 223 9.62 -4.98 -11.07
CA THR A 223 8.38 -5.75 -11.21
C THR A 223 8.30 -6.38 -12.62
N PRO A 224 8.25 -7.72 -12.75
CA PRO A 224 8.28 -8.38 -14.06
C PRO A 224 7.11 -7.96 -14.95
N GLY A 225 7.42 -7.51 -16.17
CA GLY A 225 6.42 -7.07 -17.16
C GLY A 225 5.75 -5.72 -16.88
N LEU A 226 6.10 -5.02 -15.79
CA LEU A 226 5.43 -3.77 -15.43
C LEU A 226 5.71 -2.66 -16.44
N ARG A 227 6.96 -2.48 -16.88
CA ARG A 227 7.34 -1.42 -17.84
C ARG A 227 6.60 -1.54 -19.15
N GLU A 228 6.47 -2.77 -19.63
CA GLU A 228 5.77 -3.11 -20.86
C GLU A 228 4.25 -2.88 -20.71
N ARG A 229 3.68 -3.11 -19.52
CA ARG A 229 2.28 -2.82 -19.20
C ARG A 229 1.98 -1.33 -19.01
N ILE A 230 2.70 -0.62 -18.13
CA ILE A 230 2.38 0.78 -17.75
C ILE A 230 3.04 1.85 -18.64
N GLY A 231 4.16 1.51 -19.29
CA GLY A 231 4.93 2.43 -20.12
C GLY A 231 5.89 3.32 -19.33
N TYR A 232 6.31 4.43 -19.95
CA TYR A 232 7.09 5.49 -19.28
C TYR A 232 6.19 6.51 -18.59
N GLY A 233 6.77 7.37 -17.74
CA GLY A 233 6.08 8.52 -17.19
C GLY A 233 5.73 9.54 -18.27
N THR A 234 4.50 10.05 -18.28
CA THR A 234 4.05 11.14 -19.17
C THR A 234 4.27 12.54 -18.57
N GLY A 235 4.76 12.58 -17.34
CA GLY A 235 5.23 13.78 -16.66
C GLY A 235 6.29 13.43 -15.61
N PRO A 236 6.94 14.45 -15.00
CA PRO A 236 7.81 14.24 -13.86
C PRO A 236 7.02 13.74 -12.65
N GLU A 237 7.68 12.95 -11.79
CA GLU A 237 7.21 12.67 -10.45
C GLU A 237 7.09 13.98 -9.64
N ARG A 238 6.03 14.10 -8.82
CA ARG A 238 5.80 15.27 -7.97
C ARG A 238 5.33 14.89 -6.56
N PRO A 239 5.82 15.58 -5.51
CA PRO A 239 5.27 15.47 -4.17
C PRO A 239 3.88 16.14 -4.10
N ILE A 240 2.97 15.53 -3.34
CA ILE A 240 1.62 16.01 -3.08
C ILE A 240 1.27 15.67 -1.63
N THR A 241 0.99 16.68 -0.81
CA THR A 241 0.28 16.46 0.45
C THR A 241 -1.17 16.14 0.12
N ALA A 242 -1.61 14.94 0.50
CA ALA A 242 -2.90 14.37 0.18
C ALA A 242 -3.65 13.97 1.45
N THR A 243 -4.93 13.66 1.29
CA THR A 243 -5.79 13.13 2.34
C THR A 243 -6.27 11.74 1.95
N MET A 244 -6.49 10.86 2.94
CA MET A 244 -7.03 9.52 2.71
C MET A 244 -8.03 9.12 3.80
N GLN A 245 -9.08 8.41 3.41
CA GLN A 245 -9.98 7.72 4.34
C GLN A 245 -9.99 6.20 4.06
N MET A 246 -9.96 5.40 5.12
CA MET A 246 -10.02 3.94 5.04
C MET A 246 -11.45 3.44 5.16
N PHE A 247 -11.73 2.34 4.48
CA PHE A 247 -13.01 1.65 4.48
C PHE A 247 -12.80 0.16 4.79
N GLN A 248 -13.88 -0.58 5.03
CA GLN A 248 -13.84 -2.03 5.30
C GLN A 248 -13.16 -2.80 4.15
N TYR A 249 -13.54 -2.49 2.91
CA TYR A 249 -13.11 -3.21 1.70
C TYR A 249 -12.30 -2.34 0.74
N GLY A 250 -11.75 -1.21 1.21
CA GLY A 250 -10.99 -0.31 0.34
C GLY A 250 -10.45 0.94 1.02
N GLU A 251 -10.00 1.87 0.19
CA GLU A 251 -9.49 3.17 0.60
C GLU A 251 -9.76 4.24 -0.47
N MET A 252 -9.97 5.48 -0.05
CA MET A 252 -10.08 6.64 -0.96
C MET A 252 -8.97 7.65 -0.66
N ILE A 253 -8.24 8.11 -1.68
CA ILE A 253 -7.19 9.14 -1.57
C ILE A 253 -7.54 10.34 -2.42
N TYR A 254 -7.60 11.53 -1.83
CA TYR A 254 -7.79 12.79 -2.54
C TYR A 254 -6.44 13.49 -2.78
N LEU A 255 -6.16 13.84 -4.05
CA LEU A 255 -4.98 14.60 -4.47
C LEU A 255 -5.42 16.02 -4.87
N PRO A 256 -5.30 17.04 -3.98
CA PRO A 256 -5.79 18.39 -4.25
C PRO A 256 -5.26 19.05 -5.53
N PRO A 257 -3.97 18.92 -5.92
CA PRO A 257 -3.45 19.50 -7.16
C PRO A 257 -4.04 18.90 -8.45
N LEU A 258 -4.76 17.78 -8.35
CA LEU A 258 -5.49 17.13 -9.44
C LEU A 258 -7.01 17.33 -9.38
N ASN A 259 -7.53 17.89 -8.27
CA ASN A 259 -8.95 17.78 -7.90
C ASN A 259 -9.52 16.37 -8.18
N THR A 260 -8.84 15.34 -7.69
CA THR A 260 -9.16 13.94 -8.01
C THR A 260 -9.11 13.07 -6.76
N VAL A 261 -10.19 12.33 -6.52
CA VAL A 261 -10.27 11.22 -5.55
C VAL A 261 -10.00 9.92 -6.30
N PHE A 262 -8.91 9.24 -5.97
CA PHE A 262 -8.68 7.85 -6.37
C PHE A 262 -9.37 6.93 -5.36
N VAL A 263 -10.16 5.99 -5.85
CA VAL A 263 -10.92 5.01 -5.07
C VAL A 263 -10.39 3.62 -5.37
N PHE A 264 -9.95 2.92 -4.33
CA PHE A 264 -9.35 1.59 -4.40
C PHE A 264 -10.29 0.57 -3.75
N LYS A 265 -10.78 -0.38 -4.54
CA LYS A 265 -11.68 -1.47 -4.12
C LYS A 265 -10.89 -2.77 -4.04
N ARG A 266 -10.75 -3.33 -2.84
CA ARG A 266 -10.02 -4.58 -2.61
C ARG A 266 -10.80 -5.75 -3.20
N GLY A 267 -10.07 -6.67 -3.82
CA GLY A 267 -10.64 -7.82 -4.52
C GLY A 267 -9.54 -8.69 -5.12
N GLN A 268 -9.91 -9.61 -6.01
CA GLN A 268 -8.98 -10.38 -6.83
C GLN A 268 -9.47 -10.35 -8.29
N PRO A 269 -8.94 -9.46 -9.15
CA PRO A 269 -7.96 -8.41 -8.86
C PRO A 269 -8.53 -7.27 -7.99
N GLY A 270 -7.65 -6.44 -7.42
CA GLY A 270 -8.05 -5.13 -6.90
C GLY A 270 -8.40 -4.19 -8.06
N THR A 271 -9.43 -3.36 -7.90
CA THR A 271 -9.86 -2.40 -8.95
C THR A 271 -9.80 -0.97 -8.46
N TRP A 272 -9.47 -0.03 -9.34
CA TRP A 272 -9.43 1.39 -9.02
C TRP A 272 -10.38 2.20 -9.92
N SER A 273 -10.67 3.41 -9.47
CA SER A 273 -11.48 4.41 -10.20
C SER A 273 -11.06 5.82 -9.75
N ALA A 274 -11.32 6.83 -10.56
CA ALA A 274 -10.99 8.22 -10.25
C ALA A 274 -12.21 9.13 -10.46
N TYR A 275 -12.45 10.03 -9.50
CA TYR A 275 -13.60 10.94 -9.48
C TYR A 275 -13.13 12.36 -9.22
N GLN A 276 -13.82 13.36 -9.78
CA GLN A 276 -13.60 14.77 -9.42
C GLN A 276 -14.69 15.20 -8.43
N PRO A 277 -14.36 15.54 -7.17
CA PRO A 277 -15.37 15.97 -6.22
C PRO A 277 -16.00 17.29 -6.69
N GLY A 278 -17.33 17.38 -6.58
CA GLY A 278 -18.10 18.57 -6.99
C GLY A 278 -18.39 18.71 -8.49
N SER A 279 -18.07 17.71 -9.33
CA SER A 279 -18.57 17.67 -10.72
C SER A 279 -19.89 16.88 -10.80
N SER A 280 -21.01 17.62 -10.80
CA SER A 280 -22.37 17.12 -11.03
C SER A 280 -22.97 17.68 -12.31
#